data_AF-A0A352DY95-F1
#
_entry.id   AF-A0A352DY95-F1
#
_cell.length_a   1.000
_cell.length_b   1.000
_cell.length_c   1.000
_cell.angle_alpha   90.00
_cell.angle_beta   90.00
_cell.angle_gamma   90.00
#
_symmetry.space_group_name_H-M   'P 1'
#
loop_
_entity.id
_entity.type
_entity.pdbx_description
1 polymer ?
#
loop_
_entity_poly.entity_id
_entity_poly.type
_entity_poly.pdbx_seq_one_letter_code
_entity_poly.pdbx_strand_id
1 'polypeptide(L)'
;MRRALITGVTGQDGSYLAELLLSKGYEVHGLRRRSSTFGTQRIEHLIFGDAPQLHLHYGDLSDGNGLTRLLREIRPHEVYNLAAQSHVRVSFDQPTYTADVTAVGALRLLEAVRDVQDSTGEQIRFYQASSSEMFGKVVETPQRETTPFHPRSPYGVAKVYAHWITVNYRESYGLHASCGILFN
;
A
#
# COMPACT_ATOMS: atom_id res chain seq x y z
N MET A 1 -7.13 5.39 20.80
CA MET A 1 -7.17 5.98 19.45
C MET A 1 -6.60 4.97 18.47
N ARG A 2 -7.23 4.73 17.31
CA ARG A 2 -6.69 3.81 16.30
C ARG A 2 -5.63 4.54 15.47
N ARG A 3 -4.58 3.82 15.10
CA ARG A 3 -3.45 4.33 14.31
C ARG A 3 -3.44 3.67 12.94
N ALA A 4 -3.30 4.45 11.88
CA ALA A 4 -3.20 3.95 10.52
C ALA A 4 -1.90 4.40 9.85
N LEU A 5 -1.24 3.49 9.13
CA LEU A 5 -0.14 3.82 8.23
C LEU A 5 -0.60 3.70 6.78
N ILE A 6 -0.50 4.79 6.01
CA ILE A 6 -0.83 4.85 4.58
C ILE A 6 0.47 5.00 3.78
N THR A 7 0.81 4.01 2.96
CA THR A 7 1.84 4.19 1.92
C THR A 7 1.20 4.84 0.69
N GLY A 8 1.94 5.71 -0.01
CA GLY A 8 1.37 6.39 -1.18
C GLY A 8 0.35 7.49 -0.81
N VAL A 9 0.46 8.03 0.41
CA VAL A 9 -0.45 9.05 0.96
C VAL A 9 -0.56 10.32 0.11
N THR A 10 0.47 10.63 -0.69
CA THR A 10 0.49 11.80 -1.60
C THR A 10 -0.21 11.55 -2.93
N GLY A 11 -0.62 10.31 -3.20
CA GLY A 11 -1.43 9.93 -4.35
C GLY A 11 -2.90 10.33 -4.18
N GLN A 12 -3.71 10.05 -5.19
CA GLN A 12 -5.15 10.35 -5.19
C GLN A 12 -5.89 9.60 -4.07
N ASP A 13 -5.81 8.27 -4.08
CA ASP A 13 -6.54 7.45 -3.11
C ASP A 13 -6.02 7.66 -1.69
N GLY A 14 -4.70 7.86 -1.56
CA GLY A 14 -4.04 8.13 -0.29
C GLY A 14 -4.53 9.40 0.39
N SER A 15 -4.75 10.49 -0.36
CA SER A 15 -5.23 11.74 0.20
C SER A 15 -6.68 11.62 0.69
N TYR A 16 -7.56 11.01 -0.11
CA TYR A 16 -8.95 10.79 0.29
C TYR A 16 -9.08 9.81 1.46
N LEU A 17 -8.26 8.75 1.48
CA LEU A 17 -8.24 7.82 2.60
C LEU A 17 -7.75 8.51 3.89
N ALA A 18 -6.76 9.38 3.80
CA ALA A 18 -6.29 10.15 4.95
C ALA A 18 -7.42 11.02 5.53
N GLU A 19 -8.14 11.78 4.69
CA GLU A 19 -9.31 12.57 5.11
C GLU A 19 -10.37 11.70 5.79
N LEU A 20 -10.71 10.56 5.18
CA LEU A 20 -11.70 9.63 5.71
C LEU A 20 -11.30 9.12 7.10
N LEU A 21 -10.06 8.68 7.27
CA LEU A 21 -9.60 8.12 8.55
C LEU A 21 -9.50 9.20 9.64
N LEU A 22 -9.02 10.39 9.29
CA LEU A 22 -9.00 11.55 10.20
C LEU A 22 -10.41 11.92 10.67
N SER A 23 -11.38 11.98 9.76
CA SER A 23 -12.79 12.23 10.10
C SER A 23 -13.38 11.19 11.06
N LYS A 24 -12.82 9.98 11.10
CA LYS A 24 -13.20 8.88 12.00
C LYS A 24 -12.41 8.89 13.32
N GLY A 25 -11.58 9.90 13.56
CA GLY A 25 -10.76 10.03 14.78
C GLY A 25 -9.56 9.10 14.83
N TYR A 26 -9.03 8.67 13.67
CA TYR A 26 -7.77 7.95 13.60
C TYR A 26 -6.58 8.91 13.75
N GLU A 27 -5.51 8.41 14.34
CA GLU A 27 -4.17 8.98 14.20
C GLU A 27 -3.57 8.44 12.89
N VAL A 28 -3.29 9.33 11.93
CA VAL A 28 -2.91 8.91 10.58
C VAL A 28 -1.44 9.23 10.33
N HIS A 29 -0.70 8.23 9.89
CA HIS A 29 0.70 8.32 9.49
C HIS A 29 0.82 8.05 7.99
N GLY A 30 1.60 8.88 7.30
CA GLY A 30 1.79 8.79 5.86
C GLY A 30 3.25 8.55 5.50
N LEU A 31 3.52 7.55 4.64
CA LEU A 31 4.85 7.34 4.06
C LEU A 31 5.03 8.22 2.82
N ARG A 32 6.06 9.06 2.82
CA ARG A 32 6.42 9.94 1.71
C ARG A 32 7.87 9.69 1.26
N ARG A 33 8.08 9.58 -0.05
CA ARG A 33 9.43 9.53 -0.63
C ARG A 33 10.14 10.87 -0.46
N ARG A 34 11.46 10.86 -0.27
CA ARG A 34 12.25 12.09 -0.42
C ARG A 34 12.21 12.52 -1.88
N SER A 35 11.90 13.79 -2.10
CA SER A 35 11.92 14.44 -3.43
C SER A 35 12.59 15.79 -3.28
N SER A 36 13.28 16.25 -4.34
CA SER A 36 13.80 17.61 -4.44
C SER A 36 12.70 18.65 -4.71
N THR A 37 11.48 18.20 -5.01
CA THR A 37 10.30 19.03 -5.26
C THR A 37 9.20 18.78 -4.24
N PHE A 38 8.34 19.78 -4.02
CA PHE A 38 7.15 19.66 -3.18
C PHE A 38 6.13 18.72 -3.83
N GLY A 39 5.88 17.58 -3.18
CA GLY A 39 4.97 16.52 -3.67
C GLY A 39 3.76 16.30 -2.75
N THR A 40 3.34 17.32 -2.00
CA THR A 40 2.31 17.22 -0.94
C THR A 40 1.01 17.96 -1.23
N GLN A 41 0.84 18.53 -2.41
CA GLN A 41 -0.31 19.38 -2.75
C GLN A 41 -1.68 18.78 -2.38
N ARG A 42 -1.86 17.46 -2.56
CA ARG A 42 -3.13 16.77 -2.24
C ARG A 42 -3.42 16.62 -0.74
N ILE A 43 -2.43 16.87 0.12
CA ILE A 43 -2.51 16.65 1.57
C ILE A 43 -2.02 17.86 2.37
N GLU A 44 -1.72 18.98 1.73
CA GLU A 44 -1.19 20.18 2.39
C GLU A 44 -2.17 20.73 3.43
N HIS A 45 -3.47 20.71 3.14
CA HIS A 45 -4.51 21.11 4.09
C HIS A 45 -4.59 20.21 5.34
N LEU A 46 -4.09 18.98 5.26
CA LEU A 46 -4.04 18.03 6.39
C LEU A 46 -2.78 18.20 7.25
N ILE A 47 -1.77 18.90 6.74
CA ILE A 47 -0.45 19.05 7.38
C ILE A 47 -0.25 20.47 7.95
N PHE A 48 -0.83 21.49 7.29
CA PHE A 48 -0.59 22.90 7.61
C PHE A 48 -1.85 23.65 8.09
N GLY A 49 -2.96 22.94 8.34
CA GLY A 49 -4.18 23.53 8.91
C GLY A 49 -4.08 23.79 10.41
N ASP A 50 -5.15 24.36 11.00
CA ASP A 50 -5.21 24.77 12.42
C ASP A 50 -5.07 23.60 13.42
N ALA A 51 -5.30 22.36 12.96
CA ALA A 51 -5.10 21.14 13.72
C ALA A 51 -4.47 20.06 12.81
N PRO A 52 -3.14 20.06 12.63
CA PRO A 52 -2.49 19.07 11.78
C PRO A 52 -2.57 17.70 12.45
N GLN A 53 -3.21 16.75 11.77
CA GLN A 53 -3.45 15.39 12.29
C GLN A 53 -2.78 14.29 11.46
N LEU A 54 -2.11 14.66 10.36
CA LEU A 54 -1.36 13.75 9.51
C LEU A 54 0.15 13.82 9.80
N HIS A 55 0.70 12.73 10.31
CA HIS A 55 2.13 12.60 10.59
C HIS A 55 2.87 12.02 9.38
N LEU A 56 3.76 12.80 8.76
CA LEU A 56 4.52 12.34 7.60
C LEU A 56 5.90 11.78 7.96
N HIS A 57 6.21 10.64 7.36
CA HIS A 57 7.47 9.91 7.56
C HIS A 57 8.17 9.72 6.23
N TYR A 58 9.48 9.97 6.21
CA TYR A 58 10.28 9.67 5.03
C TYR A 58 10.57 8.18 4.94
N GLY A 59 10.31 7.60 3.77
CA GLY A 59 10.65 6.22 3.48
C GLY A 59 10.30 5.82 2.05
N ASP A 60 10.72 4.62 1.68
CA ASP A 60 10.50 4.04 0.35
C ASP A 60 10.18 2.55 0.50
N LEU A 61 9.33 2.01 -0.39
CA LEU A 61 8.96 0.60 -0.35
C LEU A 61 10.13 -0.34 -0.68
N SER A 62 11.21 0.18 -1.28
CA SER A 62 12.44 -0.59 -1.53
C SER A 62 13.31 -0.78 -0.27
N ASP A 63 13.10 0.02 0.79
CA ASP A 63 13.86 -0.05 2.04
C ASP A 63 13.11 -0.81 3.14
N GLY A 64 13.26 -2.15 3.15
CA GLY A 64 12.62 -3.01 4.13
C GLY A 64 12.98 -2.68 5.59
N ASN A 65 14.25 -2.34 5.86
CA ASN A 65 14.70 -2.00 7.22
C ASN A 65 14.05 -0.71 7.71
N GLY A 66 13.94 0.29 6.83
CA GLY A 66 13.23 1.53 7.09
C GLY A 66 11.76 1.29 7.42
N LEU A 67 11.08 0.45 6.64
CA LEU A 67 9.68 0.08 6.88
C LEU A 67 9.49 -0.61 8.25
N THR A 68 10.31 -1.60 8.58
CA THR A 68 10.24 -2.30 9.87
C THR A 68 10.45 -1.36 11.05
N ARG A 69 11.48 -0.50 10.98
CA ARG A 69 11.73 0.50 12.03
C ARG A 69 10.54 1.43 12.20
N LEU A 70 9.96 1.89 11.10
CA LEU A 70 8.79 2.77 11.12
C LEU A 70 7.56 2.09 11.73
N LEU A 71 7.29 0.84 11.35
CA LEU A 71 6.20 0.05 11.92
C LEU A 71 6.36 -0.19 13.42
N ARG A 72 7.59 -0.44 13.90
CA ARG A 72 7.90 -0.58 15.33
C ARG A 72 7.68 0.72 16.12
N GLU A 73 7.99 1.86 15.52
CA GLU A 73 7.78 3.18 16.14
C GLU A 73 6.29 3.53 16.21
N ILE A 74 5.57 3.40 15.09
CA ILE A 74 4.16 3.79 14.97
C ILE A 74 3.23 2.81 15.70
N ARG A 75 3.53 1.50 15.65
CA ARG A 75 2.62 0.41 16.05
C ARG A 75 1.20 0.61 15.51
N PRO A 76 1.03 0.64 14.17
CA PRO A 76 -0.27 0.89 13.56
C PRO A 76 -1.21 -0.29 13.79
N HIS A 77 -2.51 0.00 13.89
CA HIS A 77 -3.55 -1.02 13.93
C HIS A 77 -3.98 -1.44 12.52
N GLU A 78 -3.81 -0.53 11.56
CA GLU A 78 -4.19 -0.72 10.16
C GLU A 78 -3.07 -0.18 9.25
N VAL A 79 -2.71 -0.95 8.22
CA VAL A 79 -1.71 -0.60 7.21
C VAL A 79 -2.36 -0.66 5.83
N TYR A 80 -2.32 0.44 5.10
CA TYR A 80 -2.87 0.56 3.76
C TYR A 80 -1.74 0.71 2.75
N ASN A 81 -1.48 -0.34 1.97
CA ASN A 81 -0.45 -0.35 0.95
C ASN A 81 -0.96 0.20 -0.38
N LEU A 82 -0.93 1.52 -0.56
CA LEU A 82 -1.36 2.20 -1.80
C LEU A 82 -0.19 2.67 -2.66
N ALA A 83 1.05 2.66 -2.14
CA ALA A 83 2.22 3.03 -2.92
C ALA A 83 2.52 1.99 -4.02
N ALA A 84 2.78 2.49 -5.22
CA ALA A 84 3.22 1.71 -6.37
C ALA A 84 3.88 2.64 -7.41
N GLN A 85 4.61 2.06 -8.36
CA GLN A 85 4.74 2.66 -9.69
C GLN A 85 3.43 2.32 -10.42
N SER A 86 2.45 3.23 -10.39
CA SER A 86 1.07 2.94 -10.80
C SER A 86 0.75 3.19 -12.28
N HIS A 87 1.68 3.72 -13.06
CA HIS A 87 1.43 4.04 -14.46
C HIS A 87 1.77 2.86 -15.37
N VAL A 88 0.74 2.30 -16.04
CA VAL A 88 0.87 1.09 -16.87
C VAL A 88 1.89 1.29 -17.99
N ARG A 89 1.81 2.38 -18.78
CA ARG A 89 2.77 2.65 -19.87
C ARG A 89 4.23 2.73 -19.40
N VAL A 90 4.48 3.46 -18.31
CA VAL A 90 5.83 3.63 -17.72
C VAL A 90 6.40 2.30 -17.26
N SER A 91 5.55 1.34 -16.87
CA SER A 91 6.03 0.01 -16.45
C SER A 91 6.76 -0.76 -17.55
N PHE A 92 6.50 -0.49 -18.82
CA PHE A 92 7.26 -1.07 -19.93
C PHE A 92 8.65 -0.47 -20.07
N ASP A 93 8.80 0.81 -19.75
CA ASP A 93 10.08 1.51 -19.84
C ASP A 93 10.95 1.25 -18.59
N GLN A 94 10.31 0.99 -17.44
CA GLN A 94 10.96 0.73 -16.15
C GLN A 94 10.42 -0.54 -15.46
N PRO A 95 10.54 -1.73 -16.08
CA PRO A 95 9.92 -2.95 -15.58
C PRO A 95 10.55 -3.45 -14.28
N THR A 96 11.87 -3.36 -14.14
CA THR A 96 12.59 -3.80 -12.93
C THR A 96 12.24 -2.95 -11.72
N TYR A 97 12.21 -1.63 -11.88
CA TYR A 97 11.77 -0.71 -10.82
C TYR A 97 10.29 -0.94 -10.46
N THR A 98 9.44 -1.16 -11.47
CA THR A 98 8.02 -1.46 -11.23
C THR A 98 7.85 -2.73 -10.40
N ALA A 99 8.59 -3.80 -10.72
CA ALA A 99 8.58 -5.03 -9.96
C ALA A 99 9.12 -4.85 -8.54
N ASP A 100 10.26 -4.17 -8.38
CA ASP A 100 10.87 -3.96 -7.06
C ASP A 100 9.95 -3.19 -6.10
N VAL A 101 9.29 -2.14 -6.58
CA VAL A 101 8.40 -1.32 -5.74
C VAL A 101 7.01 -1.95 -5.60
N THR A 102 6.38 -2.35 -6.71
CA THR A 102 4.96 -2.75 -6.69
C THR A 102 4.76 -4.19 -6.24
N ALA A 103 5.71 -5.09 -6.55
CA ALA A 103 5.65 -6.49 -6.16
C ALA A 103 6.46 -6.74 -4.88
N VAL A 104 7.78 -6.56 -4.94
CA VAL A 104 8.68 -6.88 -3.83
C VAL A 104 8.48 -5.92 -2.65
N GLY A 105 8.13 -4.65 -2.91
CA GLY A 105 7.75 -3.70 -1.86
C GLY A 105 6.54 -4.13 -1.02
N ALA A 106 5.55 -4.80 -1.63
CA ALA A 106 4.43 -5.39 -0.89
C ALA A 106 4.90 -6.53 0.04
N LEU A 107 5.80 -7.39 -0.45
CA LEU A 107 6.42 -8.44 0.37
C LEU A 107 7.21 -7.82 1.55
N ARG A 108 8.06 -6.81 1.29
CA ARG A 108 8.83 -6.13 2.35
C ARG A 108 7.94 -5.57 3.44
N LEU A 109 6.82 -4.97 3.05
CA LEU A 109 5.87 -4.40 4.00
C LEU A 109 5.10 -5.49 4.78
N LEU A 110 4.73 -6.61 4.14
CA LEU A 110 4.12 -7.76 4.82
C LEU A 110 5.08 -8.41 5.82
N GLU A 111 6.35 -8.58 5.46
CA GLU A 111 7.39 -9.08 6.38
C GLU A 111 7.55 -8.14 7.59
N ALA A 112 7.61 -6.83 7.35
CA ALA A 112 7.70 -5.85 8.41
C ALA A 112 6.46 -5.88 9.33
N VAL A 113 5.26 -6.03 8.77
CA VAL A 113 4.02 -6.19 9.54
C VAL A 113 4.06 -7.47 10.38
N ARG A 114 4.48 -8.60 9.81
CA ARG A 114 4.60 -9.88 10.53
C ARG A 114 5.62 -9.78 11.66
N ASP A 115 6.81 -9.26 11.39
CA ASP A 115 7.88 -9.07 12.39
C ASP A 115 7.41 -8.24 13.59
N VAL A 116 6.66 -7.15 13.35
CA VAL A 116 6.08 -6.35 14.44
C VAL A 116 5.01 -7.13 15.18
N GLN A 117 4.05 -7.73 14.49
CA GLN A 117 2.96 -8.51 15.09
C GLN A 117 3.51 -9.66 15.95
N ASP A 118 4.49 -10.41 15.46
CA ASP A 118 5.11 -11.53 16.19
C ASP A 118 5.85 -11.03 17.44
N SER A 119 6.48 -9.85 17.36
CA SER A 119 7.21 -9.27 18.49
C SER A 119 6.33 -8.62 19.55
N THR A 120 5.14 -8.11 19.19
CA THR A 120 4.24 -7.41 20.13
C THR A 120 3.03 -8.23 20.55
N GLY A 121 2.65 -9.24 19.78
CA GLY A 121 1.38 -9.96 19.91
C GLY A 121 0.15 -9.15 19.48
N GLU A 122 0.32 -7.93 18.98
CA GLU A 122 -0.78 -7.06 18.55
C GLU A 122 -1.11 -7.31 17.08
N GLN A 123 -2.35 -7.70 16.79
CA GLN A 123 -2.79 -7.92 15.41
C GLN A 123 -2.81 -6.61 14.61
N ILE A 124 -2.20 -6.64 13.43
CA ILE A 124 -2.20 -5.53 12.47
C ILE A 124 -3.06 -5.94 11.26
N ARG A 125 -4.00 -5.09 10.86
CA ARG A 125 -4.81 -5.30 9.65
C ARG A 125 -4.11 -4.71 8.44
N PHE A 126 -3.95 -5.50 7.39
CA PHE A 126 -3.25 -5.09 6.17
C PHE A 126 -4.22 -5.00 4.98
N TYR A 127 -4.14 -3.92 4.22
CA TYR A 127 -4.84 -3.75 2.96
C TYR A 127 -3.85 -3.61 1.81
N GLN A 128 -3.95 -4.50 0.83
CA GLN A 128 -3.23 -4.41 -0.44
C GLN A 128 -4.12 -3.76 -1.50
N ALA A 129 -3.65 -2.67 -2.09
CA ALA A 129 -4.21 -2.18 -3.35
C ALA A 129 -3.83 -3.15 -4.48
N SER A 130 -4.71 -4.11 -4.79
CA SER A 130 -4.66 -4.86 -6.05
C SER A 130 -5.24 -4.00 -7.18
N SER A 131 -5.58 -4.57 -8.34
CA SER A 131 -6.10 -3.79 -9.47
C SER A 131 -6.81 -4.69 -10.49
N SER A 132 -7.80 -4.16 -11.20
CA SER A 132 -8.42 -4.80 -12.37
C SER A 132 -7.41 -5.09 -13.50
N GLU A 133 -6.27 -4.40 -13.55
CA GLU A 133 -5.17 -4.68 -14.49
C GLU A 133 -4.60 -6.11 -14.37
N MET A 134 -4.86 -6.79 -13.25
CA MET A 134 -4.53 -8.22 -13.09
C MET A 134 -5.32 -9.11 -14.05
N PHE A 135 -6.52 -8.72 -14.45
CA PHE A 135 -7.34 -9.49 -15.39
C PHE A 135 -6.83 -9.38 -16.83
N GLY A 136 -6.25 -8.24 -17.22
CA GLY A 136 -5.61 -8.01 -18.52
C GLY A 136 -6.41 -8.57 -19.72
N LYS A 137 -5.97 -9.70 -20.30
CA LYS A 137 -6.73 -10.40 -21.34
C LYS A 137 -7.89 -11.17 -20.69
N VAL A 138 -8.99 -10.47 -20.47
CA VAL A 138 -10.19 -10.97 -19.79
C VAL A 138 -10.72 -12.27 -20.43
N VAL A 139 -11.11 -13.21 -19.58
CA VAL A 139 -11.71 -14.49 -19.97
C VAL A 139 -13.20 -14.59 -19.60
N GLU A 140 -13.69 -13.72 -18.72
CA GLU A 140 -15.08 -13.63 -18.27
C GLU A 140 -15.53 -12.16 -18.24
N THR A 141 -16.82 -11.91 -18.50
CA THR A 141 -17.43 -10.57 -18.41
C THR A 141 -18.84 -10.68 -17.79
N PRO A 142 -19.15 -9.93 -16.71
CA PRO A 142 -18.23 -9.08 -15.95
C PRO A 142 -17.18 -9.91 -15.19
N GLN A 143 -16.05 -9.29 -14.84
CA GLN A 143 -15.04 -9.93 -13.99
C GLN A 143 -15.49 -9.91 -12.52
N ARG A 144 -15.07 -10.92 -11.76
CA ARG A 144 -15.32 -11.08 -10.32
C ARG A 144 -14.10 -11.68 -9.64
N GLU A 145 -14.15 -11.87 -8.33
CA GLU A 145 -13.04 -12.37 -7.50
C GLU A 145 -12.53 -13.75 -7.95
N THR A 146 -13.38 -14.56 -8.60
CA THR A 146 -13.03 -15.88 -9.11
C THR A 146 -12.54 -15.87 -10.57
N THR A 147 -12.60 -14.73 -11.26
CA THR A 147 -12.18 -14.65 -12.67
C THR A 147 -10.65 -14.83 -12.75
N PRO A 148 -10.14 -15.71 -13.62
CA PRO A 148 -8.70 -15.91 -13.76
C PRO A 148 -7.94 -14.64 -14.16
N PHE A 149 -6.77 -14.43 -13.53
CA PHE A 149 -5.86 -13.35 -13.91
C PHE A 149 -5.10 -13.66 -15.21
N HIS A 150 -4.96 -12.66 -16.07
CA HIS A 150 -4.15 -12.74 -17.29
C HIS A 150 -3.50 -11.37 -17.58
N PRO A 151 -2.53 -10.92 -16.76
CA PRO A 151 -1.96 -9.59 -16.87
C PRO A 151 -1.27 -9.35 -18.23
N ARG A 152 -1.26 -8.09 -18.68
CA ARG A 152 -0.74 -7.68 -20.01
C ARG A 152 0.33 -6.58 -19.95
N SER A 153 0.87 -6.30 -18.77
CA SER A 153 1.93 -5.30 -18.55
C SER A 153 2.83 -5.72 -17.38
N PRO A 154 4.07 -5.20 -17.28
CA PRO A 154 4.91 -5.39 -16.10
C PRO A 154 4.23 -4.93 -14.80
N TYR A 155 3.44 -3.84 -14.86
CA TYR A 155 2.58 -3.40 -13.74
C TYR A 155 1.55 -4.47 -13.34
N GLY A 156 0.79 -5.00 -14.29
CA GLY A 156 -0.21 -6.03 -14.03
C GLY A 156 0.40 -7.30 -13.43
N VAL A 157 1.55 -7.74 -13.95
CA VAL A 157 2.29 -8.89 -13.39
C VAL A 157 2.75 -8.61 -11.97
N ALA A 158 3.30 -7.42 -11.70
CA ALA A 158 3.72 -7.03 -10.36
C ALA A 158 2.55 -6.99 -9.37
N LYS A 159 1.36 -6.51 -9.79
CA LYS A 159 0.15 -6.52 -8.97
C LYS A 159 -0.38 -7.92 -8.71
N VAL A 160 -0.28 -8.85 -9.67
CA VAL A 160 -0.62 -10.27 -9.45
C VAL A 160 0.29 -10.88 -8.38
N TYR A 161 1.59 -10.59 -8.41
CA TYR A 161 2.49 -11.01 -7.32
C TYR A 161 2.06 -10.44 -5.97
N ALA A 162 1.85 -9.12 -5.89
CA ALA A 162 1.46 -8.45 -4.65
C ALA A 162 0.12 -8.98 -4.09
N HIS A 163 -0.82 -9.33 -4.97
CA HIS A 163 -2.07 -9.98 -4.60
C HIS A 163 -1.81 -11.35 -3.98
N TRP A 164 -1.14 -12.25 -4.70
CA TRP A 164 -0.92 -13.62 -4.23
C TRP A 164 -0.02 -13.72 -3.01
N ILE A 165 0.99 -12.86 -2.88
CA ILE A 165 1.81 -12.85 -1.66
C ILE A 165 0.99 -12.40 -0.45
N THR A 166 0.06 -11.46 -0.62
CA THR A 166 -0.86 -11.04 0.44
C THR A 166 -1.81 -12.19 0.85
N VAL A 167 -2.35 -12.91 -0.13
CA VAL A 167 -3.16 -14.12 0.10
C VAL A 167 -2.36 -15.17 0.87
N ASN A 168 -1.14 -15.45 0.43
CA ASN A 168 -0.27 -16.44 1.07
C ASN A 168 0.03 -16.07 2.53
N TYR A 169 0.25 -14.79 2.84
CA TYR A 169 0.51 -14.35 4.22
C TYR A 169 -0.71 -14.47 5.12
N ARG A 170 -1.90 -14.18 4.59
CA ARG A 170 -3.17 -14.44 5.29
C ARG A 170 -3.31 -15.93 5.64
N GLU A 171 -3.05 -16.81 4.68
CA GLU A 171 -3.28 -18.25 4.83
C GLU A 171 -2.18 -18.96 5.64
N SER A 172 -0.92 -18.56 5.47
CA SER A 172 0.24 -19.23 6.10
C SER A 172 0.51 -18.75 7.51
N TYR A 173 0.19 -17.49 7.83
CA TYR A 173 0.55 -16.86 9.10
C TYR A 173 -0.66 -16.30 9.87
N GLY A 174 -1.88 -16.47 9.35
CA GLY A 174 -3.09 -15.96 10.00
C GLY A 174 -3.17 -14.43 10.04
N LEU A 175 -2.42 -13.72 9.19
CA LEU A 175 -2.48 -12.26 9.10
C LEU A 175 -3.88 -11.81 8.67
N HIS A 176 -4.42 -10.76 9.28
CA HIS A 176 -5.65 -10.13 8.82
C HIS A 176 -5.35 -9.25 7.59
N ALA A 177 -5.18 -9.88 6.42
CA ALA A 177 -4.79 -9.21 5.18
C ALA A 177 -5.85 -9.31 4.07
N SER A 178 -6.23 -8.17 3.49
CA SER A 178 -7.25 -8.06 2.43
C SER A 178 -6.65 -7.53 1.14
N CYS A 179 -7.18 -7.97 0.00
CA CYS A 179 -6.81 -7.48 -1.33
C CYS A 179 -8.01 -6.76 -1.96
N GLY A 180 -7.88 -5.46 -2.21
CA GLY A 180 -8.90 -4.70 -2.95
C GLY A 180 -8.65 -4.78 -4.45
N ILE A 181 -9.52 -5.49 -5.19
CA ILE A 181 -9.48 -5.54 -6.66
C ILE A 181 -10.29 -4.34 -7.20
N LEU A 182 -9.65 -3.16 -7.25
CA LEU A 182 -10.29 -1.92 -7.68
C LEU A 182 -10.18 -1.73 -9.19
N PHE A 183 -11.26 -1.21 -9.77
CA PHE A 183 -11.36 -0.80 -11.18
C PHE A 183 -11.13 0.71 -11.31
N ASN A 184 -10.80 1.15 -12.53
CA ASN A 184 -10.68 2.55 -12.90
C ASN A 184 -12.03 3.13 -13.33
#